data_AF-A0A7J8KED8-F1
#
_entry.id   AF-A0A7J8KED8-F1
#
_cell.length_a   1.000
_cell.length_b   1.000
_cell.length_c   1.000
_cell.angle_alpha   90.00
_cell.angle_beta   90.00
_cell.angle_gamma   90.00
#
_symmetry.space_group_name_H-M   'P 1'
#
loop_
_entity.id
_entity.type
_entity.pdbx_description
1 polymer ?
#
loop_
_entity_poly.entity_id
_entity_poly.type
_entity_poly.pdbx_seq_one_letter_code
_entity_poly.pdbx_strand_id
1 'polypeptide(L)'
;MRPGEERPVEGGACDGVSELELLKLRAAERIDEAAERLGALSRAIWSKPELAYQEHHAHGVLTRFFECEPPAASWTVQPHYQLATAFRAEWELPGVPAVPRPLHLGFLCEYDALPGIGHACGHNLIAEVGAAAALGVKGAMEGLRGPPPPVKVTVLGTPAEEDGGGKIDLIEAGAFKNLDVVFMAHPSQENAAYLPDVAEHDMTVKYHGKASHAAAYPWEGVNALDAAVLAYSNLSVLRQQMKPTWRVHGMNVTYFV
;
A
#
# COMPACT_ATOMS: atom_id res chain seq x y z
N MET A 1 21.53 23.53 -44.48
CA MET A 1 21.94 22.10 -44.58
C MET A 1 20.80 21.28 -44.00
N ARG A 2 20.19 20.37 -44.76
CA ARG A 2 18.97 19.65 -44.34
C ARG A 2 19.32 18.55 -43.32
N PRO A 3 18.49 18.32 -42.30
CA PRO A 3 18.49 17.10 -41.51
C PRO A 3 17.73 16.00 -42.28
N GLY A 4 18.29 14.80 -42.37
CA GLY A 4 17.63 13.63 -42.95
C GLY A 4 18.46 12.90 -44.01
N GLU A 5 19.34 12.02 -43.54
CA GLU A 5 19.76 10.82 -44.28
C GLU A 5 19.89 9.69 -43.24
N GLU A 6 18.81 8.93 -43.05
CA GLU A 6 18.84 7.63 -42.39
C GLU A 6 19.48 6.62 -43.35
N ARG A 7 20.50 5.92 -42.87
CA ARG A 7 21.08 4.77 -43.59
C ARG A 7 20.11 3.59 -43.51
N PRO A 8 19.94 2.80 -44.58
CA PRO A 8 19.07 1.63 -44.53
C PRO A 8 19.65 0.63 -43.52
N VAL A 9 18.82 0.17 -42.58
CA VAL A 9 19.15 -0.98 -41.74
C VAL A 9 19.06 -2.20 -42.63
N GLU A 10 20.23 -2.75 -42.98
CA GLU A 10 20.33 -4.03 -43.67
C GLU A 10 19.72 -5.13 -42.82
N GLY A 11 18.87 -5.95 -43.45
CA GLY A 11 18.20 -7.07 -42.82
C GLY A 11 19.17 -8.14 -42.32
N GLY A 12 18.92 -8.62 -41.11
CA GLY A 12 19.61 -9.74 -40.52
C GLY A 12 18.80 -10.38 -39.40
N ALA A 13 18.44 -11.65 -39.62
CA ALA A 13 17.91 -12.65 -38.68
C ALA A 13 16.48 -12.47 -38.13
N CYS A 14 15.71 -13.57 -38.16
CA CYS A 14 14.57 -13.77 -37.27
C CYS A 14 15.08 -13.76 -35.83
N ASP A 15 15.04 -12.62 -35.16
CA ASP A 15 15.39 -12.52 -33.76
C ASP A 15 14.34 -13.25 -32.93
N GLY A 16 14.74 -14.37 -32.32
CA GLY A 16 13.93 -15.06 -31.32
C GLY A 16 13.63 -14.14 -30.15
N VAL A 17 12.48 -14.36 -29.49
CA VAL A 17 12.07 -13.63 -28.28
C VAL A 17 13.19 -13.71 -27.23
N SER A 18 13.63 -12.56 -26.70
CA SER A 18 14.69 -12.52 -25.67
C SER A 18 14.26 -13.26 -24.40
N GLU A 19 15.22 -13.75 -23.61
CA GLU A 19 14.92 -14.41 -22.33
C GLU A 19 14.09 -13.53 -21.39
N LEU A 20 14.39 -12.22 -21.33
CA LEU A 20 13.61 -11.26 -20.55
C LEU A 20 12.16 -11.19 -21.01
N GLU A 21 11.92 -11.15 -22.32
CA GLU A 21 10.56 -11.12 -22.86
C GLU A 21 9.82 -12.44 -22.61
N LEU A 22 10.51 -13.58 -22.66
CA LEU A 22 9.92 -14.87 -22.26
C LEU A 22 9.54 -14.88 -20.78
N LEU A 23 10.35 -14.30 -19.89
CA LEU A 23 10.03 -14.19 -18.46
C LEU A 23 8.83 -13.27 -18.20
N LYS A 24 8.72 -12.15 -18.92
CA LYS A 24 7.55 -11.27 -18.85
C LYS A 24 6.28 -11.98 -19.30
N LEU A 25 6.34 -12.72 -20.42
CA LEU A 25 5.22 -13.54 -20.89
C LEU A 25 4.85 -14.59 -19.85
N ARG A 26 5.83 -15.26 -19.24
CA ARG A 26 5.58 -16.26 -18.21
C ARG A 26 4.94 -15.67 -16.94
N ALA A 27 5.34 -14.48 -16.55
CA ALA A 27 4.70 -13.75 -15.45
C ALA A 27 3.24 -13.44 -15.78
N ALA A 28 2.96 -12.95 -16.98
CA ALA A 28 1.61 -12.65 -17.44
C ALA A 28 0.74 -13.91 -17.50
N GLU A 29 1.22 -15.00 -18.10
CA GLU A 29 0.54 -16.31 -18.11
C GLU A 29 0.18 -16.76 -16.70
N ARG A 30 1.12 -16.62 -15.75
CA ARG A 30 0.88 -17.05 -14.36
C ARG A 30 -0.21 -16.22 -13.68
N ILE A 31 -0.28 -14.93 -13.97
CA ILE A 31 -1.34 -14.05 -13.47
C ILE A 31 -2.68 -14.42 -14.12
N ASP A 32 -2.71 -14.64 -15.43
CA ASP A 32 -3.91 -15.03 -16.18
C ASP A 32 -4.48 -16.38 -15.70
N GLU A 33 -3.62 -17.36 -15.43
CA GLU A 33 -3.99 -18.65 -14.82
C GLU A 33 -4.64 -18.48 -13.43
N ALA A 34 -4.26 -17.44 -12.69
CA ALA A 34 -4.77 -17.13 -11.36
C ALA A 34 -5.94 -16.13 -11.37
N ALA A 35 -6.33 -15.58 -12.52
CA ALA A 35 -7.24 -14.44 -12.62
C ALA A 35 -8.58 -14.65 -11.91
N GLU A 36 -9.21 -15.82 -12.04
CA GLU A 36 -10.47 -16.10 -11.34
C GLU A 36 -10.31 -16.09 -9.81
N ARG A 37 -9.18 -16.60 -9.32
CA ARG A 37 -8.88 -16.68 -7.88
C ARG A 37 -8.50 -15.30 -7.32
N LEU A 38 -7.74 -14.52 -8.08
CA LEU A 38 -7.40 -13.12 -7.76
C LEU A 38 -8.66 -12.24 -7.74
N GLY A 39 -9.53 -12.37 -8.74
CA GLY A 39 -10.80 -11.66 -8.75
C GLY A 39 -11.74 -12.10 -7.60
N ALA A 40 -11.71 -13.38 -7.22
CA ALA A 40 -12.46 -13.87 -6.06
C ALA A 40 -11.91 -13.32 -4.74
N LEU A 41 -10.57 -13.24 -4.59
CA LEU A 41 -9.88 -12.60 -3.47
C LEU A 41 -10.34 -11.15 -3.33
N SER A 42 -10.25 -10.37 -4.41
CA SER A 42 -10.67 -8.97 -4.46
C SER A 42 -12.14 -8.77 -4.09
N ARG A 43 -13.05 -9.56 -4.68
CA ARG A 43 -14.49 -9.50 -4.36
C ARG A 43 -14.78 -9.87 -2.91
N ALA A 44 -14.08 -10.86 -2.35
CA ALA A 44 -14.27 -11.27 -0.98
C ALA A 44 -13.86 -10.18 0.02
N ILE A 45 -12.78 -9.45 -0.26
CA ILE A 45 -12.38 -8.26 0.51
C ILE A 45 -13.43 -7.16 0.33
N TRP A 46 -13.74 -6.79 -0.92
CA TRP A 46 -14.65 -5.69 -1.25
C TRP A 46 -16.04 -5.85 -0.62
N SER A 47 -16.57 -7.07 -0.58
CA SER A 47 -17.93 -7.36 -0.08
C SER A 47 -18.11 -7.18 1.44
N LYS A 48 -17.02 -7.13 2.21
CA LYS A 48 -17.05 -6.98 3.66
C LYS A 48 -16.01 -5.95 4.09
N PRO A 49 -16.31 -4.65 3.92
CA PRO A 49 -15.39 -3.58 4.29
C PRO A 49 -15.15 -3.56 5.79
N GLU A 50 -13.89 -3.46 6.18
CA GLU A 50 -13.44 -3.39 7.57
C GLU A 50 -12.50 -2.19 7.73
N LEU A 51 -12.62 -1.47 8.85
CA LEU A 51 -11.85 -0.25 9.09
C LEU A 51 -10.42 -0.54 9.51
N ALA A 52 -9.58 0.50 9.52
CA ALA A 52 -8.22 0.48 10.03
C ALA A 52 -8.09 -0.31 11.35
N TYR A 53 -7.14 -1.24 11.40
CA TYR A 53 -6.85 -2.16 12.51
C TYR A 53 -7.95 -3.18 12.85
N GLN A 54 -9.02 -3.28 12.04
CA GLN A 54 -10.13 -4.20 12.23
C GLN A 54 -10.35 -5.14 11.04
N GLU A 55 -9.39 -5.24 10.14
CA GLU A 55 -9.42 -5.95 8.87
C GLU A 55 -9.27 -7.48 9.01
N HIS A 56 -9.97 -8.09 9.97
CA HIS A 56 -9.84 -9.52 10.31
C HIS A 56 -10.30 -10.46 9.20
N HIS A 57 -11.36 -10.10 8.48
CA HIS A 57 -11.84 -10.89 7.33
C HIS A 57 -10.90 -10.76 6.15
N ALA A 58 -10.48 -9.54 5.79
CA ALA A 58 -9.56 -9.35 4.68
C ALA A 58 -8.21 -10.05 4.94
N HIS A 59 -7.70 -9.94 6.17
CA HIS A 59 -6.53 -10.69 6.65
C HIS A 59 -6.69 -12.20 6.47
N GLY A 60 -7.81 -12.77 6.95
CA GLY A 60 -8.10 -14.20 6.84
C GLY A 60 -8.23 -14.67 5.38
N VAL A 61 -8.80 -13.84 4.50
CA VAL A 61 -8.95 -14.15 3.08
C VAL A 61 -7.58 -14.16 2.37
N LEU A 62 -6.72 -13.17 2.63
CA LEU A 62 -5.38 -13.08 2.03
C LEU A 62 -4.43 -14.16 2.52
N THR A 63 -4.38 -14.42 3.83
CA THR A 63 -3.54 -15.48 4.39
C THR A 63 -3.93 -16.84 3.82
N ARG A 64 -5.23 -17.15 3.80
CA ARG A 64 -5.75 -18.38 3.18
C ARG A 64 -5.44 -18.47 1.68
N PHE A 65 -5.50 -17.36 0.95
CA PHE A 65 -5.16 -17.33 -0.48
C PHE A 65 -3.74 -17.84 -0.72
N PHE A 66 -2.75 -17.33 0.01
CA PHE A 66 -1.36 -17.76 -0.12
C PHE A 66 -1.11 -19.18 0.41
N GLU A 67 -1.75 -19.58 1.51
CA GLU A 67 -1.65 -20.96 2.04
C GLU A 67 -2.15 -22.00 1.01
N CYS A 68 -3.23 -21.66 0.30
CA CYS A 68 -3.85 -22.52 -0.70
C CYS A 68 -3.30 -22.32 -2.12
N GLU A 69 -2.34 -21.42 -2.32
CA GLU A 69 -1.80 -21.12 -3.65
C GLU A 69 -1.06 -22.33 -4.24
N PRO A 70 -1.49 -22.85 -5.40
CA PRO A 70 -0.87 -24.03 -6.00
C PRO A 70 0.60 -23.86 -6.39
N PRO A 71 1.42 -24.93 -6.28
CA PRO A 71 1.10 -26.14 -5.51
C PRO A 71 0.98 -25.80 -4.02
N ALA A 72 0.02 -26.40 -3.31
CA ALA A 72 -0.23 -26.11 -1.90
C ALA A 72 1.05 -26.23 -1.06
N ALA A 73 1.20 -25.38 -0.05
CA ALA A 73 2.42 -25.21 0.76
C ALA A 73 3.63 -24.61 0.00
N SER A 74 3.41 -23.99 -1.18
CA SER A 74 4.46 -23.23 -1.86
C SER A 74 4.84 -21.93 -1.14
N TRP A 75 3.92 -21.34 -0.35
CA TRP A 75 4.18 -20.15 0.45
C TRP A 75 4.25 -20.47 1.94
N THR A 76 5.24 -19.90 2.63
CA THR A 76 5.31 -19.89 4.10
C THR A 76 4.56 -18.67 4.61
N VAL A 77 3.36 -18.89 5.16
CA VAL A 77 2.49 -17.81 5.63
C VAL A 77 2.59 -17.67 7.15
N GLN A 78 2.82 -16.44 7.60
CA GLN A 78 2.81 -16.02 9.00
C GLN A 78 1.64 -15.04 9.19
N PRO A 79 0.49 -15.51 9.69
CA PRO A 79 -0.60 -14.61 10.08
C PRO A 79 -0.22 -13.81 11.34
N HIS A 80 -0.91 -12.70 11.57
CA HIS A 80 -0.71 -11.82 12.74
C HIS A 80 0.75 -11.36 12.90
N TYR A 81 1.39 -10.99 11.78
CA TYR A 81 2.81 -10.65 11.74
C TYR A 81 3.03 -9.22 12.21
N GLN A 82 3.57 -9.06 13.42
CA GLN A 82 3.81 -7.78 14.12
C GLN A 82 2.55 -7.00 14.53
N LEU A 83 1.51 -6.98 13.68
CA LEU A 83 0.19 -6.42 13.98
C LEU A 83 -0.89 -7.49 13.89
N ALA A 84 -2.00 -7.28 14.60
CA ALA A 84 -3.11 -8.23 14.66
C ALA A 84 -3.72 -8.55 13.29
N THR A 85 -3.78 -7.59 12.37
CA THR A 85 -4.36 -7.78 11.04
C THR A 85 -3.31 -7.72 9.93
N ALA A 86 -2.02 -7.77 10.26
CA ALA A 86 -0.94 -7.90 9.29
C ALA A 86 -0.57 -9.37 9.05
N PHE A 87 0.04 -9.65 7.90
CA PHE A 87 0.61 -10.97 7.61
C PHE A 87 1.88 -10.87 6.77
N ARG A 88 2.64 -11.96 6.74
CA ARG A 88 3.81 -12.15 5.89
C ARG A 88 3.70 -13.48 5.17
N ALA A 89 3.69 -13.47 3.84
CA ALA A 89 3.77 -14.69 3.03
C ALA A 89 5.09 -14.70 2.27
N GLU A 90 5.86 -15.78 2.40
CA GLU A 90 7.18 -15.90 1.79
C GLU A 90 7.25 -17.03 0.79
N TRP A 91 7.94 -16.79 -0.32
CA TRP A 91 8.26 -17.80 -1.31
C TRP A 91 9.73 -17.67 -1.73
N GLU A 92 10.37 -18.82 -1.86
CA GLU A 92 11.72 -18.98 -2.38
C GLU A 92 11.69 -20.10 -3.41
N LEU A 93 12.53 -20.02 -4.43
CA LEU A 93 12.49 -21.00 -5.50
C LEU A 93 12.97 -22.38 -5.00
N PRO A 94 12.16 -23.46 -5.14
CA PRO A 94 12.54 -24.78 -4.69
C PRO A 94 13.81 -25.30 -5.39
N GLY A 95 14.69 -25.95 -4.62
CA GLY A 95 15.92 -26.56 -5.16
C GLY A 95 17.10 -25.59 -5.34
N VAL A 96 16.92 -24.29 -5.08
CA VAL A 96 18.02 -23.33 -4.97
C VAL A 96 18.56 -23.32 -3.54
N PRO A 97 19.88 -23.48 -3.32
CA PRO A 97 20.44 -23.37 -1.98
C PRO A 97 20.16 -22.00 -1.36
N ALA A 98 19.68 -21.99 -0.12
CA ALA A 98 19.51 -20.76 0.64
C ALA A 98 20.87 -20.06 0.77
N VAL A 99 20.93 -18.80 0.36
CA VAL A 99 22.11 -17.93 0.52
C VAL A 99 21.83 -16.88 1.60
N PRO A 100 22.87 -16.31 2.25
CA PRO A 100 22.66 -15.33 3.31
C PRO A 100 21.93 -14.05 2.89
N ARG A 101 22.02 -13.67 1.62
CA ARG A 101 21.42 -12.45 1.08
C ARG A 101 20.91 -12.66 -0.35
N PRO A 102 19.75 -13.34 -0.54
CA PRO A 102 19.11 -13.40 -1.84
C PRO A 102 18.64 -12.01 -2.25
N LEU A 103 18.35 -11.79 -3.53
CA LEU A 103 17.58 -10.60 -3.92
C LEU A 103 16.18 -10.71 -3.31
N HIS A 104 15.86 -9.83 -2.37
CA HIS A 104 14.62 -9.91 -1.60
C HIS A 104 13.61 -8.87 -2.07
N LEU A 105 12.56 -9.34 -2.74
CA LEU A 105 11.49 -8.53 -3.28
C LEU A 105 10.27 -8.53 -2.34
N GLY A 106 9.74 -7.35 -2.04
CA GLY A 106 8.53 -7.12 -1.27
C GLY A 106 7.35 -6.70 -2.15
N PHE A 107 6.17 -7.23 -1.92
CA PHE A 107 4.91 -6.79 -2.52
C PHE A 107 3.91 -6.45 -1.42
N LEU A 108 3.35 -5.24 -1.45
CA LEU A 108 2.42 -4.79 -0.42
C LEU A 108 0.98 -5.07 -0.82
N CYS A 109 0.16 -5.44 0.16
CA CYS A 109 -1.28 -5.61 0.03
C CYS A 109 -1.96 -4.76 1.12
N GLU A 110 -2.73 -3.76 0.71
CA GLU A 110 -3.60 -2.95 1.59
C GLU A 110 -5.03 -3.45 1.48
N TYR A 111 -5.82 -3.30 2.55
CA TYR A 111 -7.16 -3.90 2.60
C TYR A 111 -8.07 -3.34 3.70
N ASP A 112 -7.73 -2.18 4.25
CA ASP A 112 -8.67 -1.40 5.06
C ASP A 112 -9.67 -0.64 4.17
N ALA A 113 -10.79 -0.28 4.78
CA ALA A 113 -11.89 0.43 4.15
C ALA A 113 -12.19 1.74 4.88
N LEU A 114 -12.92 2.62 4.20
CA LEU A 114 -13.30 3.92 4.73
C LEU A 114 -14.67 3.87 5.45
N PRO A 115 -14.84 4.65 6.54
CA PRO A 115 -16.11 4.73 7.27
C PRO A 115 -17.29 5.11 6.37
N GLY A 116 -18.32 4.26 6.35
CA GLY A 116 -19.59 4.52 5.67
C GLY A 116 -19.58 4.41 4.14
N ILE A 117 -18.41 4.35 3.50
CA ILE A 117 -18.30 4.28 2.03
C ILE A 117 -17.53 3.05 1.52
N GLY A 118 -16.99 2.22 2.42
CA GLY A 118 -16.33 0.96 2.06
C GLY A 118 -14.98 1.19 1.38
N HIS A 119 -14.60 0.30 0.44
CA HIS A 119 -13.33 0.40 -0.29
C HIS A 119 -13.39 1.44 -1.42
N ALA A 120 -13.77 2.69 -1.10
CA ALA A 120 -13.82 3.77 -2.07
C ALA A 120 -12.44 4.17 -2.62
N CYS A 121 -11.37 3.92 -1.85
CA CYS A 121 -9.98 4.07 -2.30
C CYS A 121 -9.46 2.85 -3.07
N GLY A 122 -10.23 1.76 -3.12
CA GLY A 122 -9.91 0.58 -3.92
C GLY A 122 -8.87 -0.36 -3.32
N HIS A 123 -8.73 -0.41 -1.98
CA HIS A 123 -7.72 -1.25 -1.32
C HIS A 123 -7.89 -2.74 -1.63
N ASN A 124 -9.11 -3.22 -1.90
CA ASN A 124 -9.31 -4.58 -2.42
C ASN A 124 -8.54 -4.86 -3.74
N LEU A 125 -8.37 -3.86 -4.61
CA LEU A 125 -7.59 -3.95 -5.84
C LEU A 125 -6.08 -3.88 -5.55
N ILE A 126 -5.66 -3.12 -4.54
CA ILE A 126 -4.27 -3.05 -4.09
C ILE A 126 -3.82 -4.43 -3.59
N ALA A 127 -4.63 -5.06 -2.74
CA ALA A 127 -4.41 -6.44 -2.29
C ALA A 127 -4.34 -7.43 -3.47
N GLU A 128 -5.25 -7.32 -4.43
CA GLU A 128 -5.28 -8.18 -5.62
C GLU A 128 -4.01 -8.03 -6.47
N VAL A 129 -3.60 -6.79 -6.79
CA VAL A 129 -2.43 -6.51 -7.62
C VAL A 129 -1.13 -6.91 -6.91
N GLY A 130 -1.01 -6.64 -5.60
CA GLY A 130 0.13 -7.08 -4.79
C GLY A 130 0.29 -8.60 -4.82
N ALA A 131 -0.81 -9.34 -4.67
CA ALA A 131 -0.81 -10.79 -4.78
C ALA A 131 -0.48 -11.26 -6.21
N ALA A 132 -1.10 -10.66 -7.23
CA ALA A 132 -0.87 -11.00 -8.63
C ALA A 132 0.60 -10.81 -9.04
N ALA A 133 1.21 -9.69 -8.67
CA ALA A 133 2.61 -9.40 -8.97
C ALA A 133 3.55 -10.43 -8.34
N ALA A 134 3.30 -10.83 -7.10
CA ALA A 134 4.06 -11.86 -6.41
C ALA A 134 3.93 -13.23 -7.11
N LEU A 135 2.73 -13.61 -7.57
CA LEU A 135 2.52 -14.82 -8.35
C LEU A 135 3.21 -14.76 -9.72
N GLY A 136 3.18 -13.60 -10.38
CA GLY A 136 3.85 -13.39 -11.67
C GLY A 136 5.37 -13.57 -11.55
N VAL A 137 5.99 -13.00 -10.51
CA VAL A 137 7.43 -13.22 -10.25
C VAL A 137 7.72 -14.68 -9.96
N LYS A 138 6.92 -15.35 -9.12
CA LYS A 138 7.04 -16.79 -8.88
C LYS A 138 7.01 -17.58 -10.20
N GLY A 139 6.03 -17.33 -11.06
CA GLY A 139 5.89 -18.01 -12.35
C GLY A 139 7.05 -17.76 -13.30
N ALA A 140 7.54 -16.53 -13.38
CA ALA A 140 8.73 -16.19 -14.17
C ALA A 140 9.98 -16.92 -13.65
N MET A 141 10.21 -16.92 -12.35
CA MET A 141 11.38 -17.58 -11.74
C MET A 141 11.33 -19.11 -11.90
N GLU A 142 10.15 -19.73 -11.79
CA GLU A 142 9.95 -21.17 -12.07
C GLU A 142 10.15 -21.52 -13.55
N GLY A 143 9.98 -20.55 -14.46
CA GLY A 143 10.17 -20.71 -15.90
C GLY A 143 11.60 -20.46 -16.41
N LEU A 144 12.53 -20.03 -15.54
CA LEU A 144 13.91 -19.77 -15.91
C LEU A 144 14.62 -21.03 -16.42
N ARG A 145 15.41 -20.87 -17.49
CA ARG A 145 16.28 -21.94 -18.00
C ARG A 145 17.66 -21.81 -17.37
N GLY A 146 18.17 -22.90 -16.79
CA GLY A 146 19.48 -22.91 -16.13
C GLY A 146 19.40 -22.61 -14.63
N PRO A 147 20.54 -22.42 -13.95
CA PRO A 147 20.56 -22.16 -12.51
C PRO A 147 20.04 -20.75 -12.22
N PRO A 148 18.85 -20.63 -11.59
CA PRO A 148 18.25 -19.33 -11.33
C PRO A 148 18.99 -18.60 -10.20
N PRO A 149 19.01 -17.26 -10.20
CA PRO A 149 19.57 -16.51 -9.08
C PRO A 149 18.75 -16.77 -7.82
N PRO A 150 19.38 -16.70 -6.62
CA PRO A 150 18.66 -16.81 -5.37
C PRO A 150 17.76 -15.57 -5.17
N VAL A 151 16.46 -15.79 -5.28
CA VAL A 151 15.42 -14.76 -5.11
C VAL A 151 14.49 -15.18 -3.99
N LYS A 152 14.16 -14.22 -3.15
CA LYS A 152 13.13 -14.34 -2.12
C LYS A 152 12.01 -13.35 -2.42
N VAL A 153 10.78 -13.83 -2.41
CA VAL A 153 9.59 -12.99 -2.54
C VAL A 153 8.86 -12.96 -1.21
N THR A 154 8.49 -11.78 -0.75
CA THR A 154 7.64 -11.59 0.41
C THR A 154 6.45 -10.73 0.04
N VAL A 155 5.25 -11.23 0.34
CA VAL A 155 4.04 -10.43 0.35
C VAL A 155 3.78 -9.99 1.79
N LEU A 156 3.63 -8.69 2.00
CA LEU A 156 3.28 -8.11 3.29
C LEU A 156 1.85 -7.58 3.22
N GLY A 157 1.02 -8.06 4.14
CA GLY A 157 -0.26 -7.44 4.41
C GLY A 157 -0.08 -6.22 5.30
N THR A 158 -0.44 -5.05 4.79
CA THR A 158 -0.25 -3.76 5.46
C THR A 158 -1.62 -3.16 5.79
N PRO A 159 -2.13 -3.34 7.02
CA PRO A 159 -3.40 -2.78 7.45
C PRO A 159 -3.31 -1.27 7.69
N ALA A 160 -4.46 -0.64 7.94
CA ALA A 160 -4.58 0.71 8.48
C ALA A 160 -3.81 1.79 7.69
N GLU A 161 -3.99 1.83 6.38
CA GLU A 161 -3.40 2.87 5.54
C GLU A 161 -4.16 4.20 5.69
N GLU A 162 -5.50 4.14 5.67
CA GLU A 162 -6.39 5.32 5.68
C GLU A 162 -6.45 6.02 7.03
N ASP A 163 -6.14 5.31 8.12
CA ASP A 163 -6.12 5.85 9.47
C ASP A 163 -5.10 5.13 10.36
N GLY A 164 -4.29 5.89 11.08
CA GLY A 164 -3.32 5.41 12.05
C GLY A 164 -2.00 4.86 11.52
N GLY A 165 -1.85 4.60 10.21
CA GLY A 165 -0.54 4.40 9.57
C GLY A 165 0.13 3.06 9.84
N GLY A 166 -0.55 1.93 9.63
CA GLY A 166 -0.04 0.60 9.97
C GLY A 166 1.29 0.20 9.29
N LYS A 167 1.66 0.82 8.16
CA LYS A 167 3.01 0.64 7.57
C LYS A 167 4.11 1.24 8.44
N ILE A 168 3.85 2.36 9.11
CA ILE A 168 4.79 2.98 10.05
C ILE A 168 5.06 2.01 11.19
N ASP A 169 4.00 1.46 11.80
CA ASP A 169 4.12 0.45 12.87
C ASP A 169 4.91 -0.78 12.40
N LEU A 170 4.65 -1.27 11.18
CA LEU A 170 5.38 -2.39 10.59
C LEU A 170 6.86 -2.07 10.34
N ILE A 171 7.18 -0.85 9.89
CA ILE A 171 8.56 -0.38 9.72
C ILE A 171 9.28 -0.35 11.07
N GLU A 172 8.65 0.21 12.11
CA GLU A 172 9.21 0.28 13.46
C GLU A 172 9.41 -1.11 14.07
N ALA A 173 8.48 -2.03 13.84
CA ALA A 173 8.59 -3.43 14.24
C ALA A 173 9.64 -4.21 13.41
N GLY A 174 10.20 -3.61 12.36
CA GLY A 174 11.24 -4.21 11.52
C GLY A 174 10.73 -5.19 10.48
N ALA A 175 9.44 -5.14 10.11
CA ALA A 175 8.83 -6.01 9.09
C ALA A 175 9.51 -5.89 7.72
N PHE A 176 10.04 -4.71 7.40
CA PHE A 176 10.71 -4.40 6.14
C PHE A 176 12.21 -4.68 6.13
N LYS A 177 12.78 -5.18 7.25
CA LYS A 177 14.22 -5.47 7.33
C LYS A 177 14.60 -6.53 6.29
N ASN A 178 15.69 -6.27 5.59
CA ASN A 178 16.30 -7.11 4.55
C ASN A 178 15.57 -7.15 3.20
N LEU A 179 14.45 -6.43 3.02
CA LEU A 179 13.89 -6.20 1.68
C LEU A 179 14.83 -5.29 0.88
N ASP A 180 15.20 -5.69 -0.33
CA ASP A 180 16.03 -4.87 -1.22
C ASP A 180 15.18 -3.97 -2.12
N VAL A 181 13.99 -4.43 -2.54
CA VAL A 181 13.04 -3.68 -3.37
C VAL A 181 11.62 -3.95 -2.90
N VAL A 182 10.77 -2.93 -2.82
CA VAL A 182 9.36 -3.04 -2.43
C VAL A 182 8.49 -2.44 -3.53
N PHE A 183 7.45 -3.18 -3.92
CA PHE A 183 6.47 -2.80 -4.92
C PHE A 183 5.07 -2.70 -4.31
N MET A 184 4.32 -1.73 -4.82
CA MET A 184 2.91 -1.51 -4.54
C MET A 184 2.32 -0.79 -5.75
N ALA A 185 1.05 -1.02 -6.04
CA ALA A 185 0.32 -0.30 -7.07
C ALA A 185 -1.03 0.14 -6.50
N HIS A 186 -1.33 1.42 -6.65
CA HIS A 186 -2.59 2.03 -6.21
C HIS A 186 -3.52 2.25 -7.42
N PRO A 187 -4.80 1.88 -7.36
CA PRO A 187 -5.75 2.21 -8.42
C PRO A 187 -5.91 3.73 -8.54
N SER A 188 -5.87 4.24 -9.76
CA SER A 188 -6.05 5.66 -10.06
C SER A 188 -6.76 5.82 -11.40
N GLN A 189 -7.19 7.05 -11.71
CA GLN A 189 -7.80 7.38 -13.00
C GLN A 189 -6.78 7.32 -14.16
N GLU A 190 -5.49 7.48 -13.85
CA GLU A 190 -4.41 7.48 -14.83
C GLU A 190 -3.23 6.62 -14.35
N ASN A 191 -2.47 6.08 -15.30
CA ASN A 191 -1.24 5.35 -15.00
C ASN A 191 -0.09 6.34 -14.80
N ALA A 192 0.56 6.30 -13.64
CA ALA A 192 1.73 7.08 -13.33
C ALA A 192 2.79 6.21 -12.64
N ALA A 193 4.04 6.24 -13.13
CA ALA A 193 5.15 5.55 -12.47
C ALA A 193 5.66 6.29 -11.22
N TYR A 194 5.30 7.57 -11.09
CA TYR A 194 5.66 8.40 -9.96
C TYR A 194 4.54 9.42 -9.70
N LEU A 195 4.00 9.41 -8.49
CA LEU A 195 3.10 10.41 -7.96
C LEU A 195 3.78 11.06 -6.74
N PRO A 196 3.87 12.39 -6.67
CA PRO A 196 4.46 13.04 -5.51
C PRO A 196 3.48 13.01 -4.33
N ASP A 197 3.81 12.21 -3.31
CA ASP A 197 3.09 12.18 -2.04
C ASP A 197 3.58 13.28 -1.09
N VAL A 198 2.73 13.66 -0.14
CA VAL A 198 3.05 14.65 0.89
C VAL A 198 3.07 13.98 2.27
N ALA A 199 3.99 14.42 3.13
CA ALA A 199 3.96 14.02 4.52
C ALA A 199 2.77 14.68 5.23
N GLU A 200 2.01 13.89 5.97
CA GLU A 200 0.84 14.32 6.73
C GLU A 200 1.08 14.17 8.24
N HIS A 201 0.46 15.05 9.03
CA HIS A 201 0.45 14.94 10.48
C HIS A 201 -0.83 15.55 11.05
N ASP A 202 -1.54 14.75 11.84
CA ASP A 202 -2.76 15.17 12.51
C ASP A 202 -2.49 15.68 13.93
N MET A 203 -3.17 16.76 14.31
CA MET A 203 -3.06 17.37 15.63
C MET A 203 -4.44 17.61 16.23
N THR A 204 -4.63 17.13 17.46
CA THR A 204 -5.81 17.48 18.27
C THR A 204 -5.44 18.57 19.29
N VAL A 205 -6.08 19.74 19.19
CA VAL A 205 -5.89 20.85 20.13
C VAL A 205 -7.13 21.00 21.00
N LYS A 206 -6.94 21.02 22.34
CA LYS A 206 -8.02 21.20 23.32
C LYS A 206 -7.86 22.54 24.04
N TYR A 207 -8.88 23.37 23.98
CA TYR A 207 -8.94 24.64 24.70
C TYR A 207 -9.73 24.47 25.99
N HIS A 208 -9.13 24.87 27.12
CA HIS A 208 -9.76 24.84 28.43
C HIS A 208 -10.01 26.26 28.92
N GLY A 209 -11.24 26.52 29.35
CA GLY A 209 -11.68 27.83 29.82
C GLY A 209 -12.33 27.75 31.20
N LYS A 210 -13.02 28.83 31.57
CA LYS A 210 -13.82 28.93 32.80
C LYS A 210 -15.22 29.36 32.42
N ALA A 211 -16.22 28.54 32.73
CA ALA A 211 -17.61 28.88 32.45
C ALA A 211 -18.06 30.06 33.34
N SER A 212 -18.89 30.93 32.77
CA SER A 212 -19.59 31.99 33.50
C SER A 212 -20.96 32.22 32.87
N HIS A 213 -21.85 32.91 33.58
CA HIS A 213 -23.15 33.26 33.03
C HIS A 213 -22.98 34.32 31.93
N ALA A 214 -23.10 33.90 30.67
CA ALA A 214 -22.74 34.71 29.49
C ALA A 214 -23.39 36.10 29.48
N ALA A 215 -24.65 36.22 29.90
CA ALA A 215 -25.37 37.50 29.92
C ALA A 215 -25.14 38.36 31.19
N ALA A 216 -24.65 37.77 32.28
CA ALA A 216 -24.61 38.44 33.59
C ALA A 216 -23.19 38.78 34.03
N TYR A 217 -22.25 37.85 33.85
CA TYR A 217 -20.88 37.97 34.33
C TYR A 217 -19.85 37.44 33.31
N PRO A 218 -19.89 37.86 32.03
CA PRO A 218 -18.98 37.33 31.01
C PRO A 218 -17.49 37.52 31.37
N TRP A 219 -17.14 38.60 32.08
CA TRP A 219 -15.76 38.88 32.53
C TRP A 219 -15.24 37.92 33.60
N GLU A 220 -16.11 37.18 34.28
CA GLU A 220 -15.71 36.14 35.25
C GLU A 220 -15.27 34.83 34.56
N GLY A 221 -15.56 34.71 33.26
CA GLY A 221 -15.27 33.52 32.46
C GLY A 221 -14.00 33.65 31.61
N VAL A 222 -13.56 32.52 31.07
CA VAL A 222 -12.50 32.43 30.05
C VAL A 222 -13.09 31.61 28.91
N ASN A 223 -13.32 32.26 27.77
CA ASN A 223 -14.08 31.67 26.68
C ASN A 223 -13.19 30.77 25.79
N ALA A 224 -13.27 29.45 25.99
CA ALA A 224 -12.56 28.47 25.18
C ALA A 224 -13.03 28.45 23.71
N LEU A 225 -14.29 28.83 23.45
CA LEU A 225 -14.79 28.93 22.08
C LEU A 225 -14.12 30.07 21.31
N ASP A 226 -14.02 31.25 21.92
CA ASP A 226 -13.34 32.38 21.26
C ASP A 226 -11.89 32.02 20.93
N ALA A 227 -11.20 31.30 21.82
CA ALA A 227 -9.86 30.79 21.57
C ALA A 227 -9.79 29.86 20.34
N ALA A 228 -10.74 28.92 20.19
CA ALA A 228 -10.81 28.03 19.04
C ALA A 228 -11.12 28.79 17.73
N VAL A 229 -12.04 29.75 17.76
CA VAL A 229 -12.38 30.59 16.59
C VAL A 229 -11.18 31.44 16.15
N LEU A 230 -10.46 32.01 17.11
CA LEU A 230 -9.25 32.77 16.82
C LEU A 230 -8.15 31.87 16.25
N ALA A 231 -7.97 30.66 16.78
CA ALA A 231 -6.99 29.72 16.25
C ALA A 231 -7.27 29.34 14.80
N TYR A 232 -8.52 29.01 14.47
CA TYR A 232 -8.94 28.76 13.09
C TYR A 232 -8.66 29.96 12.18
N SER A 233 -9.06 31.16 12.62
CA SER A 233 -8.87 32.40 11.85
C SER A 233 -7.38 32.68 11.61
N ASN A 234 -6.55 32.52 12.63
CA ASN A 234 -5.11 32.70 12.57
C ASN A 234 -4.44 31.67 11.65
N LEU A 235 -4.85 30.40 11.69
CA LEU A 235 -4.37 29.37 10.77
C LEU A 235 -4.76 29.68 9.32
N SER A 236 -5.99 30.18 9.09
CA SER A 236 -6.44 30.57 7.76
C SER A 236 -5.56 31.66 7.14
N VAL A 237 -5.21 32.70 7.91
CA VAL A 237 -4.34 33.78 7.41
C VAL A 237 -2.86 33.37 7.35
N LEU A 238 -2.41 32.45 8.22
CA LEU A 238 -1.03 31.91 8.19
C LEU A 238 -0.71 31.22 6.86
N ARG A 239 -1.71 30.64 6.17
CA ARG A 239 -1.53 29.98 4.87
C ARG A 239 -0.83 30.86 3.83
N GLN A 240 -0.97 32.19 3.91
CA GLN A 240 -0.25 33.12 3.03
C GLN A 240 1.27 33.04 3.19
N GLN A 241 1.76 32.72 4.39
CA GLN A 241 3.19 32.66 4.71
C GLN A 241 3.78 31.23 4.58
N MET A 242 2.95 30.25 4.19
CA MET A 242 3.39 28.86 4.00
C MET A 242 4.09 28.66 2.65
N LYS A 243 4.96 27.65 2.58
CA LYS A 243 5.57 27.26 1.31
C LYS A 243 4.51 26.75 0.33
N PRO A 244 4.67 26.95 -1.00
CA PRO A 244 3.70 26.50 -2.00
C PRO A 244 3.41 24.99 -2.00
N THR A 245 4.32 24.17 -1.47
CA THR A 245 4.18 22.71 -1.36
C THR A 245 3.52 22.26 -0.05
N TRP A 246 3.26 23.17 0.88
CA TRP A 246 2.66 22.83 2.17
C TRP A 246 1.16 23.05 2.12
N ARG A 247 0.44 22.22 2.88
CA ARG A 247 -1.01 22.31 3.04
C ARG A 247 -1.36 22.17 4.51
N VAL A 248 -2.42 22.86 4.91
CA VAL A 248 -3.09 22.69 6.21
C VAL A 248 -4.56 22.58 5.87
N HIS A 249 -5.17 21.44 6.17
CA HIS A 249 -6.59 21.18 5.92
C HIS A 249 -7.42 21.44 7.20
N GLY A 250 -8.75 21.38 7.10
CA GLY A 250 -9.70 21.98 8.06
C GLY A 250 -9.54 21.55 9.52
N MET A 251 -9.91 22.44 10.45
CA MET A 251 -10.01 22.15 11.88
C MET A 251 -11.46 21.77 12.22
N ASN A 252 -11.68 20.57 12.76
CA ASN A 252 -12.97 20.19 13.32
C ASN A 252 -13.04 20.66 14.78
N VAL A 253 -13.98 21.56 15.09
CA VAL A 253 -14.22 22.03 16.46
C VAL A 253 -15.35 21.21 17.06
N THR A 254 -15.01 20.31 17.98
CA THR A 254 -15.99 19.51 18.73
C THR A 254 -16.13 20.05 20.14
N TYR A 255 -17.37 20.26 20.58
CA TYR A 255 -17.68 20.71 21.94
C TYR A 255 -17.95 19.51 22.85
N PHE A 256 -17.27 19.49 23.99
CA PHE A 256 -17.64 18.64 25.11
C PHE A 256 -18.28 19.55 26.16
N VAL A 257 -19.53 19.26 26.51
CA VAL A 257 -20.28 19.93 27.60
C VAL A 257 -20.07 19.14 28.87
#